data_AF-A0A937N341-F1
#
_entry.id   AF-A0A937N341-F1
#
_cell.length_a   1.000
_cell.length_b   1.000
_cell.length_c   1.000
_cell.angle_alpha   90.00
_cell.angle_beta   90.00
_cell.angle_gamma   90.00
#
_symmetry.space_group_name_H-M   'P 1'
#
loop_
_entity.id
_entity.type
_entity.pdbx_description
1 polymer ?
#
loop_
_entity_poly.entity_id
_entity_poly.type
_entity_poly.pdbx_seq_one_letter_code
_entity_poly.pdbx_strand_id
1 'polypeptide(L)'
;MRTYVETFDEDPGGWFGWISNSQGPKPLEIRDSCAMSRSPWWIDYNHAPPGAGYMHLLYMLFTSGAAGEHQREIAGPNRYIAGGFGTDFTSAQITLRLKGELRARGAQLHFLCQGVHDGVCTGWLLTGQTFEMTSDWSEQTVVCVPDEQQWTCLGSRHDRNGTIPCGVPGCRRAM
;
A
#
# COMPACT_ATOMS: atom_id res chain seq x y z
N MET A 1 -8.98 -19.07 -9.17
CA MET A 1 -8.63 -18.02 -8.19
C MET A 1 -9.51 -16.82 -8.49
N ARG A 2 -10.09 -16.16 -7.48
CA ARG A 2 -10.97 -15.00 -7.69
C ARG A 2 -10.10 -13.75 -7.79
N THR A 3 -10.28 -12.94 -8.82
CA THR A 3 -9.55 -11.69 -9.02
C THR A 3 -10.39 -10.53 -8.51
N TYR A 4 -9.82 -9.70 -7.63
CA TYR A 4 -10.41 -8.40 -7.28
C TYR A 4 -9.99 -7.39 -8.36
N VAL A 5 -10.95 -6.63 -8.86
CA VAL A 5 -10.71 -5.56 -9.83
C VAL A 5 -11.40 -4.31 -9.33
N GLU A 6 -10.63 -3.22 -9.26
CA GLU A 6 -11.16 -1.89 -8.97
C GLU A 6 -11.07 -1.04 -10.23
N THR A 7 -12.22 -0.53 -10.68
CA THR A 7 -12.32 0.30 -11.89
C THR A 7 -12.60 1.77 -11.56
N PHE A 8 -12.96 2.10 -10.33
CA PHE A 8 -13.31 3.46 -9.91
C PHE A 8 -14.41 4.12 -10.76
N ASP A 9 -15.31 3.32 -11.38
CA ASP A 9 -16.39 3.82 -12.21
C ASP A 9 -17.48 4.53 -11.40
N GLU A 10 -17.75 4.03 -10.19
CA GLU A 10 -18.85 4.49 -9.35
C GLU A 10 -18.36 5.29 -8.13
N ASP A 11 -17.37 4.74 -7.42
CA ASP A 11 -16.91 5.22 -6.12
C ASP A 11 -15.48 4.75 -5.80
N PRO A 12 -14.89 5.12 -4.65
CA PRO A 12 -13.54 4.68 -4.27
C PRO A 12 -13.42 3.18 -3.95
N GLY A 13 -14.51 2.42 -3.81
CA GLY A 13 -14.48 0.97 -3.57
C GLY A 13 -13.79 0.53 -2.27
N GLY A 14 -13.62 1.43 -1.31
CA GLY A 14 -12.86 1.22 -0.08
C GLY A 14 -11.43 1.74 -0.12
N TRP A 15 -10.97 2.28 -1.25
CA TRP A 15 -9.66 2.89 -1.37
C TRP A 15 -9.63 4.34 -0.88
N PHE A 16 -8.48 4.75 -0.35
CA PHE A 16 -8.26 6.08 0.20
C PHE A 16 -6.78 6.46 0.11
N GLY A 17 -6.47 7.76 0.18
CA GLY A 17 -5.11 8.26 0.33
C GLY A 17 -4.79 8.60 1.78
N TRP A 18 -3.58 9.13 2.05
CA TRP A 18 -3.23 9.67 3.37
C TRP A 18 -2.86 11.15 3.29
N ILE A 19 -3.43 11.97 4.18
CA ILE A 19 -3.11 13.40 4.27
C ILE A 19 -1.90 13.63 5.17
N SER A 20 -1.92 13.07 6.39
CA SER A 20 -0.85 13.20 7.38
C SER A 20 -1.17 12.39 8.63
N ASN A 21 -0.24 12.25 9.57
CA ASN A 21 -0.51 11.62 10.87
C ASN A 21 -1.61 12.32 11.69
N SER A 22 -1.82 13.63 11.52
CA SER A 22 -2.83 14.38 12.28
C SER A 22 -4.19 14.43 11.59
N GLN A 23 -4.23 14.40 10.26
CA GLN A 23 -5.47 14.50 9.49
C GLN A 23 -5.96 13.13 8.99
N GLY A 24 -5.07 12.14 8.89
CA GLY A 24 -5.41 10.77 8.60
C GLY A 24 -5.83 10.53 7.13
N PRO A 25 -6.86 9.70 6.90
CA PRO A 25 -7.31 9.31 5.57
C PRO A 25 -7.72 10.50 4.69
N LYS A 26 -7.53 10.36 3.39
CA LYS A 26 -7.93 11.33 2.35
C LYS A 26 -8.90 10.67 1.37
N PRO A 27 -10.01 11.33 1.00
CA PRO A 27 -10.80 10.89 -0.14
C PRO A 27 -9.94 10.83 -1.40
N LEU A 28 -10.12 9.77 -2.20
CA LEU A 28 -9.50 9.72 -3.51
C LEU A 28 -10.15 10.75 -4.43
N GLU A 29 -9.32 11.41 -5.22
CA GLU A 29 -9.83 12.13 -6.38
C GLU A 29 -10.07 11.13 -7.49
N ILE A 30 -11.32 10.94 -7.88
CA ILE A 30 -11.69 10.02 -8.96
C ILE A 30 -12.17 10.84 -10.15
N ARG A 31 -11.64 10.53 -11.32
CA ARG A 31 -12.01 11.20 -12.56
C ARG A 31 -11.86 10.23 -13.73
N ASP A 32 -12.88 10.17 -14.59
CA ASP A 32 -12.88 9.36 -15.81
C ASP A 32 -12.45 7.90 -15.52
N SER A 33 -13.06 7.28 -14.50
CA SER A 33 -12.76 5.91 -14.03
C SER A 33 -11.31 5.68 -13.61
N CYS A 34 -10.67 6.72 -13.03
CA CYS A 34 -9.28 6.67 -12.57
C CYS A 34 -9.13 7.33 -11.19
N ALA A 35 -8.43 6.67 -10.27
CA ALA A 35 -7.97 7.29 -9.04
C ALA A 35 -6.73 8.17 -9.30
N MET A 36 -6.85 9.47 -9.10
CA MET A 36 -5.80 10.46 -9.35
C MET A 36 -4.98 10.77 -8.10
N SER A 37 -3.69 11.07 -8.29
CA SER A 37 -2.79 11.54 -7.26
C SER A 37 -1.91 12.66 -7.78
N ARG A 38 -1.71 13.72 -6.98
CA ARG A 38 -0.91 14.90 -7.35
C ARG A 38 -0.01 15.33 -6.21
N SER A 39 1.23 15.68 -6.54
CA SER A 39 2.17 16.29 -5.61
C SER A 39 1.72 17.70 -5.19
N PRO A 40 2.10 18.18 -4.00
CA PRO A 40 2.95 17.50 -3.01
C PRO A 40 2.20 16.41 -2.25
N TRP A 41 2.88 15.29 -2.01
CA TRP A 41 2.39 14.21 -1.16
C TRP A 41 2.97 14.33 0.24
N TRP A 42 2.21 13.84 1.22
CA TRP A 42 2.73 13.70 2.58
C TRP A 42 3.89 12.73 2.63
N ILE A 43 4.87 13.03 3.48
CA ILE A 43 6.02 12.19 3.73
C ILE A 43 5.76 11.40 5.01
N ASP A 44 5.64 10.09 4.88
CA ASP A 44 5.70 9.18 6.00
C ASP A 44 7.15 9.03 6.46
N TYR A 45 7.44 9.57 7.62
CA TYR A 45 8.75 9.50 8.27
C TYR A 45 8.81 8.46 9.40
N ASN A 46 7.74 7.68 9.62
CA ASN A 46 7.70 6.65 10.67
C ASN A 46 8.72 5.51 10.42
N HIS A 47 9.17 5.38 9.18
CA HIS A 47 10.11 4.36 8.70
C HIS A 47 11.46 4.97 8.32
N ALA A 48 11.68 6.25 8.64
CA ALA A 48 12.95 6.94 8.45
C ALA A 48 14.10 6.24 9.21
N PRO A 49 15.37 6.56 8.93
CA PRO A 49 16.53 5.84 9.46
C PRO A 49 16.43 5.57 10.98
N PRO A 50 16.70 4.31 11.41
CA PRO A 50 17.35 3.21 10.67
C PRO A 50 16.43 2.34 9.79
N GLY A 51 15.15 2.69 9.60
CA GLY A 51 14.19 1.91 8.80
C GLY A 51 14.39 2.03 7.28
N ALA A 52 13.37 1.62 6.51
CA ALA A 52 13.40 1.59 5.04
C ALA A 52 13.43 2.97 4.35
N GLY A 53 13.34 4.07 5.11
CA GLY A 53 13.42 5.44 4.61
C GLY A 53 12.08 6.17 4.64
N TYR A 54 11.98 7.21 3.82
CA TYR A 54 10.79 8.05 3.71
C TYR A 54 9.85 7.51 2.63
N MET A 55 8.54 7.56 2.88
CA MET A 55 7.55 7.02 1.95
C MET A 55 6.44 8.03 1.63
N HIS A 56 5.75 7.80 0.52
CA HIS A 56 4.49 8.44 0.18
C HIS A 56 3.41 7.36 0.06
N LEU A 57 2.35 7.45 0.88
CA LEU A 57 1.23 6.51 0.85
C LEU A 57 0.13 7.06 -0.08
N LEU A 58 0.20 6.68 -1.36
CA LEU A 58 -0.65 7.25 -2.40
C LEU A 58 -2.07 6.68 -2.39
N TYR A 59 -2.18 5.35 -2.35
CA TYR A 59 -3.44 4.61 -2.40
C TYR A 59 -3.36 3.45 -1.41
N MET A 60 -4.35 3.33 -0.54
CA MET A 60 -4.43 2.31 0.49
C MET A 60 -5.81 1.67 0.48
N LEU A 61 -5.83 0.40 0.86
CA LEU A 61 -7.03 -0.41 0.99
C LEU A 61 -6.86 -1.29 2.22
N PHE A 62 -7.87 -1.31 3.10
CA PHE A 62 -7.91 -2.32 4.16
C PHE A 62 -8.39 -3.65 3.58
N THR A 63 -7.67 -4.72 3.87
CA THR A 63 -7.97 -6.08 3.39
C THR A 63 -8.64 -6.92 4.46
N SER A 64 -8.68 -6.45 5.71
CA SER A 64 -9.39 -7.07 6.84
C SER A 64 -9.79 -6.03 7.88
N GLY A 65 -10.59 -6.46 8.86
CA GLY A 65 -11.08 -5.62 9.95
C GLY A 65 -12.25 -4.72 9.57
N ALA A 66 -12.80 -4.05 10.57
CA ALA A 66 -13.88 -3.08 10.39
C ALA A 66 -13.29 -1.67 10.29
N ALA A 67 -13.49 -1.00 9.16
CA ALA A 67 -13.18 0.41 9.02
C ALA A 67 -14.03 1.23 10.01
N GLY A 68 -13.42 2.17 10.74
CA GLY A 68 -14.15 3.12 11.60
C GLY A 68 -15.08 4.04 10.78
N GLU A 69 -15.96 4.78 11.45
CA GLU A 69 -16.95 5.66 10.79
C GLU A 69 -16.30 6.64 9.81
N HIS A 70 -15.33 7.41 10.27
CA HIS A 70 -14.61 8.38 9.45
C HIS A 70 -13.96 7.75 8.20
N GLN A 71 -13.40 6.55 8.35
CA GLN A 71 -12.81 5.82 7.23
C GLN A 71 -13.86 5.42 6.19
N ARG A 72 -15.04 4.97 6.64
CA ARG A 72 -16.14 4.59 5.74
C ARG A 72 -16.74 5.80 5.03
N GLU A 73 -16.80 6.97 5.69
CA GLU A 73 -17.22 8.22 5.05
C GLU A 73 -16.27 8.64 3.93
N ILE A 74 -14.96 8.39 4.10
CA ILE A 74 -13.93 8.77 3.15
C ILE A 74 -13.78 7.78 1.99
N ALA A 75 -13.74 6.49 2.30
CA ALA A 75 -13.39 5.44 1.35
C ALA A 75 -14.62 4.74 0.76
N GLY A 76 -15.81 4.98 1.33
CA GLY A 76 -17.03 4.28 0.96
C GLY A 76 -17.01 2.79 1.36
N PRO A 77 -17.95 1.99 0.81
CA PRO A 77 -17.99 0.55 1.02
C PRO A 77 -16.73 -0.13 0.47
N ASN A 78 -16.12 -0.99 1.29
CA ASN A 78 -14.94 -1.74 0.89
C ASN A 78 -15.32 -3.01 0.12
N ARG A 79 -15.16 -2.97 -1.20
CA ARG A 79 -15.55 -4.08 -2.09
C ARG A 79 -14.62 -5.29 -1.99
N TYR A 80 -13.38 -5.10 -1.57
CA TYR A 80 -12.45 -6.20 -1.31
C TYR A 80 -12.91 -7.07 -0.14
N ILE A 81 -13.24 -6.43 0.99
CA ILE A 81 -13.72 -7.14 2.18
C ILE A 81 -15.12 -7.71 1.92
N ALA A 82 -16.04 -6.93 1.34
CA ALA A 82 -17.39 -7.39 1.02
C ALA A 82 -17.39 -8.57 0.04
N GLY A 83 -16.42 -8.61 -0.88
CA GLY A 83 -16.21 -9.73 -1.81
C GLY A 83 -15.61 -10.98 -1.18
N GLY A 84 -15.11 -10.91 0.07
CA GLY A 84 -14.46 -12.03 0.75
C GLY A 84 -13.12 -12.43 0.12
N PHE A 85 -12.37 -11.46 -0.42
CA PHE A 85 -11.02 -11.71 -0.93
C PHE A 85 -10.04 -11.96 0.23
N GLY A 86 -9.08 -12.87 0.02
CA GLY A 86 -8.14 -13.30 1.05
C GLY A 86 -7.10 -12.25 1.43
N THR A 87 -6.36 -12.48 2.51
CA THR A 87 -5.27 -11.59 2.98
C THR A 87 -3.89 -12.22 2.87
N ASP A 88 -3.82 -13.48 2.44
CA ASP A 88 -2.58 -14.16 2.05
C ASP A 88 -2.25 -13.71 0.63
N PHE A 89 -1.15 -12.97 0.51
CA PHE A 89 -0.66 -12.43 -0.76
C PHE A 89 0.46 -13.29 -1.34
N THR A 90 0.78 -14.45 -0.76
CA THR A 90 1.80 -15.35 -1.30
C THR A 90 1.46 -15.75 -2.74
N SER A 91 2.38 -15.43 -3.66
CA SER A 91 2.21 -15.62 -5.12
C SER A 91 1.07 -14.84 -5.76
N ALA A 92 0.49 -13.86 -5.06
CA ALA A 92 -0.50 -12.96 -5.62
C ALA A 92 0.11 -12.11 -6.74
N GLN A 93 -0.69 -11.84 -7.76
CA GLN A 93 -0.35 -10.89 -8.83
C GLN A 93 -1.07 -9.59 -8.56
N ILE A 94 -0.31 -8.50 -8.49
CA ILE A 94 -0.83 -7.16 -8.30
C ILE A 94 -0.62 -6.41 -9.61
N THR A 95 -1.72 -6.18 -10.33
CA THR A 95 -1.71 -5.50 -11.62
C THR A 95 -2.27 -4.10 -11.49
N LEU A 96 -1.55 -3.13 -12.04
CA LEU A 96 -1.99 -1.74 -12.16
C LEU A 96 -2.00 -1.33 -13.62
N ARG A 97 -3.04 -0.60 -14.02
CA ARG A 97 -3.06 0.17 -15.26
C ARG A 97 -2.85 1.63 -14.89
N LEU A 98 -1.74 2.22 -15.31
CA LEU A 98 -1.32 3.55 -14.87
C LEU A 98 -0.75 4.40 -16.01
N LYS A 99 -0.84 5.72 -15.84
CA LYS A 99 -0.17 6.74 -16.66
C LYS A 99 0.03 8.01 -15.85
N GLY A 100 1.01 8.82 -16.23
CA GLY A 100 1.24 10.12 -15.61
C GLY A 100 2.63 10.68 -15.87
N GLU A 101 2.85 11.90 -15.39
CA GLU A 101 4.15 12.56 -15.44
C GLU A 101 4.72 12.61 -14.02
N LEU A 102 5.89 12.00 -13.82
CA LEU A 102 6.52 11.93 -12.50
C LEU A 102 8.02 12.23 -12.58
N ARG A 103 8.46 13.25 -11.83
CA ARG A 103 9.88 13.47 -11.53
C ARG A 103 10.21 12.79 -10.20
N ALA A 104 10.56 11.52 -10.26
CA ALA A 104 10.67 10.69 -9.05
C ALA A 104 11.83 11.08 -8.10
N ARG A 105 12.87 11.78 -8.60
CA ARG A 105 14.02 12.24 -7.78
C ARG A 105 14.66 11.12 -6.93
N GLY A 106 14.71 9.89 -7.47
CA GLY A 106 15.25 8.72 -6.78
C GLY A 106 14.22 7.90 -6.01
N ALA A 107 12.98 8.36 -5.89
CA ALA A 107 11.87 7.53 -5.38
C ALA A 107 11.43 6.50 -6.43
N GLN A 108 10.77 5.45 -5.95
CA GLN A 108 10.20 4.36 -6.76
C GLN A 108 8.79 4.04 -6.26
N LEU A 109 7.94 3.49 -7.14
CA LEU A 109 6.57 3.11 -6.79
C LEU A 109 6.50 1.59 -6.58
N HIS A 110 6.29 1.18 -5.34
CA HIS A 110 6.25 -0.23 -4.93
C HIS A 110 4.91 -0.63 -4.35
N PHE A 111 4.69 -1.94 -4.30
CA PHE A 111 3.62 -2.53 -3.50
C PHE A 111 4.03 -2.60 -2.03
N LEU A 112 3.15 -2.15 -1.14
CA LEU A 112 3.26 -2.26 0.31
C LEU A 112 2.19 -3.22 0.81
N CYS A 113 2.58 -4.25 1.57
CA CYS A 113 1.67 -4.98 2.43
C CYS A 113 2.01 -4.74 3.90
N GLN A 114 0.99 -4.59 4.74
CA GLN A 114 1.15 -4.44 6.19
C GLN A 114 0.07 -5.22 6.90
N GLY A 115 0.45 -5.94 7.96
CA GLY A 115 -0.46 -6.80 8.70
C GLY A 115 0.01 -7.05 10.12
N VAL A 116 -0.92 -7.52 10.96
CA VAL A 116 -0.63 -7.98 12.31
C VAL A 116 -0.64 -9.49 12.32
N HIS A 117 0.49 -10.09 12.72
CA HIS A 117 0.63 -11.53 12.88
C HIS A 117 1.15 -11.85 14.29
N ASP A 118 0.49 -12.75 15.01
CA ASP A 118 0.80 -13.09 16.41
C ASP A 118 0.97 -11.85 17.33
N GLY A 119 0.13 -10.82 17.13
CA GLY A 119 0.17 -9.56 17.89
C GLY A 119 1.25 -8.57 17.46
N VAL A 120 2.05 -8.89 16.43
CA VAL A 120 3.11 -8.03 15.91
C VAL A 120 2.70 -7.42 14.57
N CYS A 121 2.67 -6.09 14.49
CA CYS A 121 2.39 -5.37 13.25
C CYS A 121 3.66 -5.20 12.42
N THR A 122 3.72 -5.74 11.21
CA THR A 122 4.88 -5.59 10.31
C THR A 122 4.44 -5.09 8.93
N GLY A 123 5.29 -4.28 8.29
CA GLY A 123 5.07 -3.76 6.95
C GLY A 123 6.26 -4.08 6.05
N TRP A 124 5.96 -4.42 4.79
CA TRP A 124 6.92 -4.92 3.81
C TRP A 124 6.67 -4.29 2.45
N LEU A 125 7.73 -3.72 1.86
CA LEU A 125 7.73 -3.22 0.50
C LEU A 125 8.33 -4.27 -0.44
N LEU A 126 7.67 -4.58 -1.54
CA LEU A 126 8.23 -5.39 -2.61
C LEU A 126 9.16 -4.49 -3.44
N THR A 127 10.41 -4.32 -3.01
CA THR A 127 11.37 -3.39 -3.62
C THR A 127 12.16 -4.00 -4.77
N GLY A 128 12.21 -5.33 -4.87
CA GLY A 128 12.82 -6.02 -6.01
C GLY A 128 12.03 -5.86 -7.31
N GLN A 129 10.80 -5.35 -7.24
CA GLN A 129 9.92 -5.06 -8.38
C GLN A 129 9.32 -3.66 -8.20
N THR A 130 9.30 -2.85 -9.25
CA THR A 130 8.73 -1.49 -9.22
C THR A 130 7.71 -1.32 -10.33
N PHE A 131 6.73 -0.45 -10.09
CA PHE A 131 5.89 0.10 -11.14
C PHE A 131 6.58 1.34 -11.73
N GLU A 132 6.57 1.46 -13.04
CA GLU A 132 7.17 2.58 -13.77
C GLU A 132 6.09 3.55 -14.26
N MET A 133 6.20 4.83 -13.88
CA MET A 133 5.25 5.83 -14.37
C MET A 133 5.61 6.26 -15.80
N THR A 134 4.74 5.97 -16.75
CA THR A 134 4.88 6.33 -18.18
C THR A 134 3.89 7.42 -18.58
N SER A 135 4.22 8.22 -19.60
CA SER A 135 3.31 9.26 -20.14
C SER A 135 2.05 8.66 -20.76
N ASP A 136 2.17 7.48 -21.35
CA ASP A 136 1.07 6.71 -21.91
C ASP A 136 0.61 5.62 -20.95
N TRP A 137 -0.60 5.09 -21.18
CA TRP A 137 -1.13 3.96 -20.43
C TRP A 137 -0.23 2.74 -20.57
N SER A 138 0.19 2.20 -19.43
CA SER A 138 0.82 0.89 -19.33
C SER A 138 0.07 0.03 -18.33
N GLU A 139 0.01 -1.28 -18.61
CA GLU A 139 -0.43 -2.28 -17.66
C GLU A 139 0.81 -3.02 -17.16
N GLN A 140 0.96 -3.08 -15.84
CA GLN A 140 2.16 -3.59 -15.19
C GLN A 140 1.75 -4.51 -14.05
N THR A 141 2.45 -5.62 -13.91
CA THR A 141 2.17 -6.62 -12.89
C THR A 141 3.42 -6.90 -12.09
N VAL A 142 3.30 -6.90 -10.77
CA VAL A 142 4.30 -7.44 -9.85
C VAL A 142 3.75 -8.71 -9.21
N VAL A 143 4.66 -9.61 -8.83
CA VAL A 143 4.32 -10.88 -8.19
C VAL A 143 4.86 -10.89 -6.78
N CYS A 144 4.00 -11.14 -5.80
CA CYS A 144 4.35 -11.29 -4.39
C CYS A 144 5.07 -12.63 -4.16
N VAL A 145 6.32 -12.72 -4.60
CA VAL A 145 7.16 -13.92 -4.48
C VAL A 145 7.65 -14.11 -3.05
N PRO A 146 7.84 -15.35 -2.56
CA PRO A 146 8.33 -15.60 -1.20
C PRO A 146 9.84 -15.37 -1.02
N ASP A 147 10.53 -14.87 -2.05
CA ASP A 147 11.97 -14.56 -1.99
C ASP A 147 12.22 -13.30 -1.16
N GLU A 148 12.79 -13.48 0.03
CA GLU A 148 13.08 -12.41 0.99
C GLU A 148 13.98 -11.30 0.39
N GLN A 149 14.80 -11.60 -0.62
CA GLN A 149 15.66 -10.58 -1.27
C GLN A 149 14.85 -9.56 -2.09
N GLN A 150 13.61 -9.89 -2.45
CA GLN A 150 12.70 -9.00 -3.17
C GLN A 150 11.96 -8.03 -2.24
N TRP A 151 12.06 -8.22 -0.92
CA TRP A 151 11.29 -7.46 0.06
C TRP A 151 12.18 -6.65 0.99
N THR A 152 11.75 -5.43 1.27
CA THR A 152 12.34 -4.57 2.31
C THR A 152 11.36 -4.43 3.46
N CYS A 153 11.77 -4.88 4.64
CA CYS A 153 11.02 -4.64 5.87
C CYS A 153 11.09 -3.14 6.21
N LEU A 154 9.95 -2.53 6.50
CA LEU A 154 9.89 -1.12 6.86
C LEU A 154 10.65 -0.79 8.15
N GLY A 155 10.71 -1.76 9.08
CA GLY A 155 11.16 -1.53 10.44
C GLY A 155 10.31 -0.48 11.18
N SER A 156 10.71 -0.18 12.41
CA SER A 156 10.19 0.95 13.19
C SER A 156 11.32 1.89 13.59
N ARG A 157 11.03 3.20 13.63
CA ARG A 157 11.95 4.19 14.21
C ARG A 157 12.23 3.85 15.67
N HIS A 158 13.44 4.12 16.14
CA HIS A 158 13.90 3.81 17.51
C HIS A 158 13.02 4.38 18.65
N ASP A 159 12.19 5.40 18.39
CA ASP A 159 11.36 6.10 19.38
C ASP A 159 9.86 5.75 19.35
N ARG A 160 9.39 4.90 18.42
CA ARG A 160 8.07 4.28 18.53
C ARG A 160 8.21 3.00 19.37
N ASN A 161 8.01 3.13 20.69
CA ASN A 161 8.13 2.09 21.74
C ASN A 161 7.68 0.68 21.32
N GLY A 162 8.58 -0.03 20.64
CA GLY A 162 8.31 -1.30 19.97
C GLY A 162 9.31 -1.48 18.82
N THR A 163 10.57 -1.75 19.18
CA THR A 163 11.58 -2.18 18.21
C THR A 163 11.09 -3.48 17.59
N ILE A 164 10.79 -3.48 16.28
CA ILE A 164 10.72 -4.72 15.52
C ILE A 164 12.05 -4.79 14.78
N PRO A 165 13.08 -5.44 15.37
CA PRO A 165 14.32 -5.63 14.67
C PRO A 165 14.04 -6.49 13.43
N CYS A 166 14.47 -5.99 12.27
CA CYS A 166 14.60 -6.80 11.05
C CYS A 166 15.58 -7.94 11.37
N GLY A 167 15.06 -9.13 11.68
CA GLY A 167 15.88 -10.26 12.16
C GLY A 167 15.17 -11.29 13.03
N VAL A 168 13.87 -11.15 13.34
CA VAL A 168 13.13 -12.19 14.07
C VAL A 168 12.74 -13.33 13.10
N PRO A 169 13.08 -14.60 13.41
CA PRO A 169 12.55 -15.76 12.69
C PRO A 169 11.02 -15.81 12.84
N GLY A 170 10.31 -15.22 11.89
CA GLY A 170 8.88 -14.95 11.96
C GLY A 170 8.35 -14.09 10.80
N CYS A 171 9.24 -13.37 10.10
CA CYS A 171 8.96 -12.57 8.91
C CYS A 171 8.26 -13.31 7.75
N ARG A 172 8.24 -14.65 7.76
CA ARG A 172 7.57 -15.47 6.73
C ARG A 172 6.04 -15.42 6.78
N ARG A 173 5.44 -14.84 7.82
CA ARG A 173 3.98 -14.87 8.04
C ARG A 173 3.25 -13.57 7.66
N ALA A 174 3.96 -12.59 7.11
CA ALA A 174 3.36 -11.35 6.60
C ALA A 174 2.97 -11.42 5.11
N MET A 175 3.32 -12.54 4.44
CA MET A 175 2.90 -12.88 3.08
C MET A 175 1.82 -13.94 3.12
#